data_AF-A0A523RNT8-F1
#
_entry.id   AF-A0A523RNT8-F1
#
_cell.length_a   1.000
_cell.length_b   1.000
_cell.length_c   1.000
_cell.angle_alpha   90.00
_cell.angle_beta   90.00
_cell.angle_gamma   90.00
#
_symmetry.space_group_name_H-M   'P 1'
#
loop_
_entity.id
_entity.type
_entity.pdbx_description
1 polymer ?
#
loop_
_entity_poly.entity_id
_entity_poly.type
_entity_poly.pdbx_seq_one_letter_code
_entity_poly.pdbx_strand_id
1 'polypeptide(L)'
;MAQSLTRLLTQVMSAKRNLKRVYYTSRNQESKLDSKELVAATITLQKLLEDLIAKKRRIRLAKKMLEDRKAELMVRRWVIGFPKRIKDFISKSQKLEQHHLRKFQQPLLAFVNGISDELAKWVEDIETMKEIPRPPRA
;
A
#
# COMPACT_ATOMS: atom_id res chain seq x y z
N MET A 1 16.39 -1.68 -2.35
CA MET A 1 15.14 -0.90 -2.46
C MET A 1 14.32 -1.08 -3.75
N ALA A 2 14.87 -0.88 -4.97
CA ALA A 2 14.05 -0.86 -6.20
C ALA A 2 13.25 -2.17 -6.41
N GLN A 3 13.90 -3.32 -6.23
CA GLN A 3 13.24 -4.63 -6.28
C GLN A 3 12.18 -4.80 -5.17
N SER A 4 12.39 -4.19 -3.99
CA SER A 4 11.49 -4.29 -2.84
C SER A 4 10.18 -3.51 -3.07
N LEU A 5 10.25 -2.30 -3.64
CA LEU A 5 9.06 -1.52 -4.01
C LEU A 5 8.26 -2.21 -5.12
N THR A 6 8.93 -2.72 -6.15
CA THR A 6 8.27 -3.50 -7.21
C THR A 6 7.62 -4.76 -6.65
N ARG A 7 8.30 -5.46 -5.74
CA ARG A 7 7.74 -6.65 -5.07
C ARG A 7 6.50 -6.30 -4.24
N LEU A 8 6.54 -5.20 -3.48
CA LEU A 8 5.40 -4.71 -2.73
C LEU A 8 4.23 -4.36 -3.66
N LEU A 9 4.49 -3.67 -4.76
CA LEU A 9 3.48 -3.35 -5.77
C LEU A 9 2.81 -4.61 -6.33
N THR A 10 3.60 -5.63 -6.72
CA THR A 10 3.06 -6.92 -7.19
C THR A 10 2.17 -7.58 -6.14
N GLN A 11 2.56 -7.56 -4.87
CA GLN A 11 1.75 -8.08 -3.77
C GLN A 11 0.45 -7.29 -3.59
N VAL A 12 0.50 -5.96 -3.65
CA VAL A 12 -0.68 -5.08 -3.58
C VAL A 12 -1.64 -5.34 -4.74
N MET A 13 -1.12 -5.48 -5.97
CA MET A 13 -1.95 -5.80 -7.14
C MET A 13 -2.63 -7.17 -7.01
N SER A 14 -1.93 -8.18 -6.51
CA SER A 14 -2.49 -9.51 -6.23
C SER A 14 -3.58 -9.43 -5.16
N ALA A 15 -3.31 -8.74 -4.04
CA ALA A 15 -4.28 -8.50 -2.98
C ALA A 15 -5.54 -7.79 -3.48
N LYS A 16 -5.38 -6.73 -4.29
CA LYS A 16 -6.49 -6.01 -4.91
C LYS A 16 -7.38 -6.94 -5.74
N ARG A 17 -6.79 -7.82 -6.56
CA ARG A 17 -7.55 -8.81 -7.35
C ARG A 17 -8.33 -9.77 -6.45
N ASN A 18 -7.69 -10.27 -5.40
CA ASN A 18 -8.34 -11.19 -4.46
C ASN A 18 -9.47 -10.52 -3.67
N LEU A 19 -9.27 -9.29 -3.18
CA LEU A 19 -10.28 -8.52 -2.48
C LEU A 19 -11.46 -8.16 -3.40
N LYS A 20 -11.19 -7.83 -4.67
CA LYS A 20 -12.26 -7.67 -5.68
C LYS A 20 -13.08 -8.94 -5.84
N ARG A 21 -12.44 -10.11 -5.88
CA ARG A 21 -13.15 -11.38 -5.93
C ARG A 21 -14.09 -11.53 -4.74
N VAL A 22 -13.59 -11.31 -3.51
CA VAL A 22 -14.42 -11.35 -2.29
C VAL A 22 -15.60 -10.39 -2.38
N TYR A 23 -15.36 -9.14 -2.80
CA TYR A 23 -16.41 -8.12 -2.99
C TYR A 23 -17.51 -8.58 -3.96
N TYR A 24 -17.13 -9.14 -5.12
CA TYR A 24 -18.10 -9.58 -6.12
C TYR A 24 -18.82 -10.88 -5.76
N THR A 25 -18.21 -11.74 -4.95
CA THR A 25 -18.83 -13.02 -4.51
C THR A 25 -19.62 -12.90 -3.21
N SER A 26 -19.44 -11.82 -2.45
CA SER A 26 -20.17 -11.62 -1.19
C SER A 26 -21.65 -11.35 -1.44
N ARG A 27 -22.51 -12.17 -0.81
CA ARG A 27 -23.98 -11.99 -0.82
C ARG A 27 -24.46 -11.07 0.29
N ASN A 28 -23.71 -10.99 1.39
CA ASN A 28 -24.02 -10.07 2.50
C ASN A 28 -23.59 -8.65 2.13
N GLN A 29 -24.51 -7.69 2.23
CA GLN A 29 -24.30 -6.30 1.85
C GLN A 29 -23.28 -5.57 2.71
N GLU A 30 -23.24 -5.86 4.02
CA GLU A 30 -22.25 -5.29 4.93
C GLU A 30 -20.85 -5.85 4.64
N SER A 31 -20.71 -7.17 4.50
CA SER A 31 -19.42 -7.80 4.12
C SER A 31 -18.91 -7.28 2.77
N LYS A 32 -19.84 -6.93 1.88
CA LYS A 32 -19.55 -6.32 0.59
C LYS A 32 -19.05 -4.88 0.75
N LEU A 33 -19.63 -4.07 1.64
CA LEU A 33 -19.13 -2.72 1.95
C LEU A 33 -17.71 -2.77 2.55
N ASP A 34 -17.47 -3.64 3.52
CA ASP A 34 -16.16 -3.85 4.14
C ASP A 34 -15.09 -4.24 3.11
N SER A 35 -15.45 -5.14 2.19
CA SER A 35 -14.56 -5.56 1.11
C SER A 35 -14.34 -4.44 0.08
N LYS A 36 -15.37 -3.63 -0.21
CA LYS A 36 -15.26 -2.46 -1.10
C LYS A 36 -14.27 -1.44 -0.55
N GLU A 37 -14.32 -1.18 0.74
CA GLU A 37 -13.41 -0.25 1.42
C GLU A 37 -11.95 -0.73 1.33
N LEU A 38 -11.71 -2.01 1.60
CA LEU A 38 -10.37 -2.61 1.43
C LEU A 38 -9.88 -2.57 -0.03
N VAL A 39 -10.77 -2.77 -1.01
CA VAL A 39 -10.44 -2.62 -2.43
C VAL A 39 -10.06 -1.18 -2.76
N ALA A 40 -10.82 -0.20 -2.26
CA ALA A 40 -10.52 1.21 -2.47
C ALA A 40 -9.15 1.58 -1.88
N ALA A 41 -8.90 1.23 -0.62
CA ALA A 41 -7.62 1.49 0.05
C ALA A 41 -6.43 0.84 -0.70
N THR A 42 -6.59 -0.40 -1.17
CA THR A 42 -5.52 -1.07 -1.95
C THR A 42 -5.31 -0.47 -3.35
N ILE A 43 -6.34 0.13 -3.97
CA ILE A 43 -6.18 0.90 -5.21
C ILE A 43 -5.36 2.17 -4.94
N THR A 44 -5.66 2.91 -3.87
CA THR A 44 -4.90 4.11 -3.50
C THR A 44 -3.44 3.76 -3.23
N LEU A 45 -3.19 2.71 -2.44
CA LEU A 45 -1.84 2.21 -2.17
C LEU A 45 -1.08 1.84 -3.46
N GLN A 46 -1.75 1.18 -4.41
CA GLN A 46 -1.15 0.85 -5.70
C GLN A 46 -0.71 2.12 -6.46
N LYS A 47 -1.57 3.13 -6.55
CA LYS A 47 -1.26 4.38 -7.26
C LYS A 47 -0.07 5.10 -6.65
N LEU A 48 0.00 5.16 -5.31
CA LEU A 48 1.13 5.76 -4.60
C LEU A 48 2.45 5.02 -4.88
N LEU A 49 2.42 3.68 -4.89
CA LEU A 49 3.60 2.88 -5.23
C LEU A 49 4.04 3.09 -6.68
N GLU A 50 3.10 3.16 -7.62
CA GLU A 50 3.37 3.42 -9.04
C GLU A 50 4.02 4.81 -9.23
N ASP A 51 3.46 5.85 -8.60
CA ASP A 51 4.02 7.21 -8.65
C ASP A 51 5.42 7.24 -8.02
N LEU A 52 5.60 6.66 -6.84
CA LEU A 52 6.90 6.63 -6.17
C LEU A 52 7.97 5.89 -6.99
N ILE A 53 7.62 4.77 -7.63
CA ILE A 53 8.52 4.05 -8.55
C ILE A 53 8.87 4.92 -9.77
N ALA A 54 7.90 5.65 -10.33
CA ALA A 54 8.13 6.55 -11.45
C ALA A 54 9.03 7.73 -11.04
N LYS A 55 8.76 8.38 -9.91
CA LYS A 55 9.59 9.46 -9.35
C LYS A 55 11.01 8.99 -9.06
N LYS A 56 11.18 7.79 -8.49
CA LYS A 56 12.51 7.21 -8.27
C LYS A 56 13.35 7.11 -9.54
N ARG A 57 12.72 6.77 -10.68
CA ARG A 57 13.42 6.64 -11.98
C ARG A 57 13.83 8.00 -12.56
N ARG A 58 13.05 9.05 -12.29
CA ARG A 58 13.22 10.38 -12.91
C ARG A 58 13.96 11.38 -12.02
N ILE A 59 13.84 11.25 -10.70
CA ILE A 59 14.29 12.24 -9.72
C ILE A 59 15.43 11.63 -8.89
N ARG A 60 16.64 12.19 -9.03
CA ARG A 60 17.84 11.74 -8.27
C ARG A 60 17.62 11.81 -6.76
N LEU A 61 16.90 12.82 -6.29
CA LEU A 61 16.60 12.98 -4.86
C LEU A 61 15.66 11.89 -4.34
N ALA A 62 14.62 11.54 -5.11
CA ALA A 62 13.74 10.42 -4.79
C ALA A 62 14.53 9.11 -4.67
N LYS A 63 15.51 8.89 -5.55
CA LYS A 63 16.42 7.74 -5.43
C LYS A 63 17.18 7.75 -4.10
N LYS A 64 17.78 8.88 -3.72
CA LYS A 64 18.54 9.03 -2.46
C LYS A 64 17.65 8.82 -1.22
N MET A 65 16.48 9.44 -1.18
CA MET A 65 15.52 9.32 -0.08
C MET A 65 15.03 7.88 0.09
N LEU A 66 14.75 7.19 -1.02
CA LEU A 66 14.30 5.80 -0.98
C LEU A 66 15.45 4.80 -0.72
N GLU A 67 16.70 5.21 -0.88
CA GLU A 67 17.87 4.43 -0.49
C GLU A 67 18.24 4.62 0.99
N ASP A 68 17.54 5.51 1.70
CA ASP A 68 17.64 5.63 3.15
C ASP A 68 17.31 4.31 3.86
N ARG A 69 18.11 3.98 4.88
CA ARG A 69 17.99 2.72 5.61
C ARG A 69 16.64 2.56 6.29
N LYS A 70 16.04 3.64 6.80
CA LYS A 70 14.72 3.63 7.43
C LYS A 70 13.64 3.30 6.40
N ALA A 71 13.67 3.96 5.24
CA ALA A 71 12.73 3.70 4.15
C ALA A 71 12.84 2.25 3.67
N GLU A 72 14.05 1.73 3.52
CA GLU A 72 14.27 0.34 3.14
C GLU A 72 13.69 -0.66 4.16
N LEU A 73 13.94 -0.44 5.45
CA LEU A 73 13.41 -1.30 6.52
C LEU A 73 11.88 -1.28 6.58
N MET A 74 11.26 -0.12 6.37
CA MET A 74 9.80 0.01 6.32
C MET A 74 9.21 -0.80 5.16
N VAL A 75 9.75 -0.65 3.94
CA VAL A 75 9.28 -1.42 2.79
C VAL A 75 9.48 -2.92 3.00
N ARG A 76 10.60 -3.36 3.58
CA ARG A 76 10.81 -4.78 3.92
C ARG A 76 9.75 -5.30 4.89
N ARG A 77 9.42 -4.54 5.94
CA ARG A 77 8.36 -4.89 6.89
C ARG A 77 7.00 -5.02 6.20
N TRP A 78 6.67 -4.09 5.30
CA TRP A 78 5.42 -4.15 4.54
C TRP A 78 5.37 -5.36 3.60
N VAL A 79 6.45 -5.66 2.88
CA VAL A 79 6.54 -6.84 1.99
C VAL A 79 6.31 -8.16 2.73
N ILE A 80 6.74 -8.24 3.99
CA ILE A 80 6.55 -9.43 4.83
C ILE A 80 5.14 -9.47 5.43
N GLY A 81 4.68 -8.34 5.99
CA GLY A 81 3.42 -8.27 6.74
C GLY A 81 2.17 -8.27 5.86
N PHE A 82 2.22 -7.60 4.70
CA PHE A 82 1.06 -7.36 3.85
C PHE A 82 0.43 -8.66 3.31
N PRO A 83 1.18 -9.61 2.72
CA PRO A 83 0.57 -10.85 2.19
C PRO A 83 -0.11 -11.69 3.27
N LYS A 84 0.50 -11.77 4.47
CA LYS A 84 -0.04 -12.56 5.58
C LYS A 84 -1.39 -12.02 6.04
N ARG A 85 -1.51 -10.70 6.22
CA ARG A 85 -2.75 -10.04 6.68
C ARG A 85 -3.88 -10.16 5.64
N ILE A 86 -3.55 -10.02 4.35
CA ILE A 86 -4.52 -10.21 3.26
C ILE A 86 -5.02 -11.66 3.21
N LYS A 87 -4.12 -12.64 3.28
CA LYS A 87 -4.47 -14.06 3.25
C LYS A 87 -5.37 -14.44 4.44
N ASP A 88 -5.05 -13.92 5.63
CA ASP A 88 -5.87 -14.15 6.81
C ASP A 88 -7.28 -13.61 6.62
N PHE A 89 -7.43 -12.33 6.22
CA PHE A 89 -8.74 -11.75 5.94
C PHE A 89 -9.56 -12.56 4.93
N ILE A 90 -8.97 -12.95 3.80
CA ILE A 90 -9.66 -13.77 2.77
C ILE A 90 -10.10 -15.12 3.34
N SER A 91 -9.25 -15.77 4.14
CA SER A 91 -9.62 -17.05 4.74
C SER A 91 -10.76 -16.90 5.74
N LYS A 92 -10.75 -15.80 6.52
CA LYS A 92 -11.81 -15.49 7.48
C LYS A 92 -13.11 -15.07 6.80
N SER A 93 -13.06 -14.35 5.68
CA SER A 93 -14.25 -13.90 4.94
C SER A 93 -15.08 -15.04 4.36
N GLN A 94 -14.49 -16.24 4.23
CA GLN A 94 -15.19 -17.44 3.78
C GLN A 94 -15.84 -18.24 4.92
N LYS A 95 -15.43 -17.99 6.17
CA LYS A 95 -15.75 -18.85 7.33
C LYS A 95 -16.53 -18.15 8.42
N LEU A 96 -16.34 -16.84 8.57
CA LEU A 96 -16.90 -16.07 9.67
C LEU A 96 -18.14 -15.28 9.25
N GLU A 97 -19.04 -15.11 10.21
CA GLU A 97 -20.10 -14.13 10.12
C GLU A 97 -19.57 -12.70 10.13
N GLN A 98 -20.37 -11.77 9.61
CA GLN A 98 -19.94 -10.42 9.32
C GLN A 98 -19.43 -9.64 10.53
N HIS A 99 -20.10 -9.73 11.68
CA HIS A 99 -19.71 -9.02 12.89
C HIS A 99 -18.33 -9.47 13.42
N HIS A 100 -17.95 -10.73 13.19
CA HIS A 100 -16.60 -11.22 13.46
C HIS A 100 -15.61 -10.84 12.37
N LEU A 101 -16.03 -10.84 11.09
CA LEU A 101 -15.19 -10.46 9.96
C LEU A 101 -14.68 -9.02 10.08
N ARG A 102 -15.52 -8.10 10.56
CA ARG A 102 -15.16 -6.69 10.76
C ARG A 102 -13.98 -6.49 11.71
N LYS A 103 -13.82 -7.39 12.70
CA LYS A 103 -12.65 -7.40 13.61
C LYS A 103 -11.33 -7.69 12.90
N PHE A 104 -11.36 -8.32 11.73
CA PHE A 104 -10.19 -8.55 10.88
C PHE A 104 -10.06 -7.49 9.79
N GLN A 105 -11.18 -6.98 9.29
CA GLN A 105 -11.19 -5.92 8.29
C GLN A 105 -10.55 -4.63 8.81
N GLN A 106 -10.95 -4.16 9.99
CA GLN A 106 -10.51 -2.87 10.53
C GLN A 106 -8.99 -2.79 10.73
N PRO A 107 -8.32 -3.78 11.37
CA PRO A 107 -6.86 -3.77 11.49
C PRO A 107 -6.14 -3.88 10.14
N LEU A 108 -6.71 -4.61 9.18
CA LEU A 108 -6.16 -4.68 7.84
C LEU A 108 -6.27 -3.33 7.13
N LEU A 109 -7.42 -2.69 7.19
CA LEU A 109 -7.66 -1.38 6.61
C LEU A 109 -6.72 -0.33 7.19
N ALA A 110 -6.63 -0.26 8.53
CA ALA A 110 -5.70 0.64 9.23
C ALA A 110 -4.24 0.39 8.81
N PHE A 111 -3.85 -0.87 8.62
CA PHE A 111 -2.52 -1.22 8.12
C PHE A 111 -2.28 -0.73 6.69
N VAL A 112 -3.26 -0.89 5.78
CA VAL A 112 -3.17 -0.41 4.40
C VAL A 112 -3.11 1.12 4.34
N ASN A 113 -3.96 1.79 5.13
CA ASN A 113 -3.99 3.25 5.21
C ASN A 113 -2.68 3.79 5.79
N GLY A 114 -2.15 3.18 6.86
CA GLY A 114 -0.86 3.60 7.42
C GLY A 114 0.31 3.46 6.44
N ILE A 115 0.30 2.47 5.53
CA ILE A 115 1.27 2.42 4.43
C ILE A 115 1.02 3.58 3.46
N SER A 116 -0.24 3.81 3.09
CA SER A 116 -0.61 4.85 2.13
C SER A 116 -0.21 6.24 2.63
N ASP A 117 -0.47 6.55 3.90
CA ASP A 117 -0.13 7.83 4.52
C ASP A 117 1.38 8.06 4.51
N GLU A 118 2.17 7.03 4.82
CA GLU A 118 3.63 7.14 4.79
C GLU A 118 4.17 7.34 3.37
N LEU A 119 3.63 6.61 2.39
CA LEU A 119 4.03 6.78 0.98
C LEU A 119 3.62 8.15 0.44
N ALA A 120 2.47 8.69 0.87
CA ALA A 120 2.01 10.01 0.50
C ALA A 120 2.97 11.10 1.03
N LYS A 121 3.42 10.99 2.28
CA LYS A 121 4.45 11.88 2.84
C LYS A 121 5.74 11.82 2.03
N TRP A 122 6.20 10.62 1.68
CA TRP A 122 7.40 10.47 0.85
C TRP A 122 7.23 11.14 -0.53
N VAL A 123 6.05 11.03 -1.13
CA VAL A 123 5.74 11.71 -2.39
C VAL A 123 5.76 13.24 -2.23
N GLU A 124 5.16 13.76 -1.17
CA GLU A 124 5.13 15.19 -0.84
C GLU A 124 6.53 15.76 -0.55
N ASP A 125 7.34 15.04 0.23
CA ASP A 125 8.73 15.38 0.52
C ASP A 125 9.56 15.48 -0.78
N ILE A 126 9.37 14.52 -1.71
CA ILE A 126 10.07 14.53 -3.00
C ILE A 126 9.69 15.74 -3.85
N GLU A 127 8.41 16.12 -3.90
CA GLU A 127 7.98 17.29 -4.67
C GLU A 127 8.44 18.59 -4.01
N THR A 128 8.28 18.72 -2.69
CA THR A 128 8.72 19.92 -1.94
C THR A 128 10.23 20.16 -2.13
N MET A 129 11.05 19.12 -2.00
CA MET A 129 12.49 19.27 -2.14
C MET A 129 12.95 19.46 -3.60
N LYS A 130 12.10 19.15 -4.59
CA LYS A 130 12.37 19.44 -6.01
C LYS A 130 12.22 20.93 -6.31
N GLU A 131 11.37 21.64 -5.57
CA GLU A 131 11.11 23.08 -5.74
C GLU A 131 12.19 23.96 -5.11
N ILE A 132 13.05 23.41 -4.24
CA ILE A 132 14.15 24.16 -3.63
C ILE A 132 15.17 24.56 -4.71
N PRO A 133 15.43 25.87 -4.90
CA PRO A 133 16.44 26.35 -5.86
C PRO A 133 17.79 25.72 -5.55
N ARG A 134 18.44 25.15 -6.57
CA ARG A 134 19.81 24.65 -6.41
C ARG A 134 20.75 25.85 -6.32
N PRO A 135 21.69 25.89 -5.37
CA PRO A 135 22.72 26.92 -5.37
C PRO A 135 23.48 26.86 -6.70
N PRO A 136 23.83 28.02 -7.29
CA PRO A 136 24.58 28.05 -8.54
C PRO A 136 25.87 27.25 -8.37
N ARG A 137 26.18 26.40 -9.35
CA ARG A 137 27.46 25.69 -9.38
C ARG A 137 28.54 26.72 -9.67
N ALA A 138 29.41 26.96 -8.70
CA ALA A 138 30.67 27.67 -8.90
C ALA A 138 31.62 26.83 -9.76
#